data_AF-A0A832ZNG1-F1
#
_entry.id   AF-A0A832ZNG1-F1
#
_cell.length_a   1.000
_cell.length_b   1.000
_cell.length_c   1.000
_cell.angle_alpha   90.00
_cell.angle_beta   90.00
_cell.angle_gamma   90.00
#
_symmetry.space_group_name_H-M   'P 1'
#
loop_
_entity.id
_entity.type
_entity.pdbx_description
1 polymer ?
#
loop_
_entity_poly.entity_id
_entity_poly.type
_entity_poly.pdbx_seq_one_letter_code
_entity_poly.pdbx_strand_id
1 'polypeptide(L)' 'MPSHGSLTKAGKVRKQTPKIPPKPKDNPCPRVRNRKEYMRYLKRLQEQSVLA' A
#
# COMPACT_ATOMS: atom_id res chain seq x y z
N MET A 1 3.07 -45.88 9.63
CA MET A 1 2.84 -44.42 9.73
C MET A 1 1.80 -44.04 8.68
N PRO A 2 0.68 -43.39 9.02
CA PRO A 2 -0.32 -43.03 8.02
C PRO A 2 0.27 -41.96 7.10
N SER A 3 0.50 -42.31 5.84
CA SER A 3 1.17 -41.48 4.83
C SER A 3 0.32 -40.30 4.36
N HIS A 4 -0.99 -40.32 4.64
CA HIS A 4 -1.95 -39.36 4.11
C HIS A 4 -2.63 -38.59 5.25
N GLY A 5 -2.25 -37.33 5.40
CA GLY A 5 -2.89 -36.39 6.32
C GLY A 5 -4.24 -35.87 5.79
N SER A 6 -5.01 -35.21 6.65
CA SER A 6 -6.32 -34.65 6.27
C SER A 6 -6.18 -33.47 5.30
N LEU A 7 -6.71 -33.63 4.07
CA LEU A 7 -6.75 -32.58 3.05
C LEU A 7 -7.81 -31.49 3.33
N THR A 8 -8.66 -31.68 4.34
CA THR A 8 -9.82 -30.82 4.64
C THR A 8 -9.45 -29.37 4.95
N LYS A 9 -8.22 -29.11 5.41
CA LYS A 9 -7.73 -27.77 5.76
C LYS A 9 -7.14 -27.01 4.57
N ALA A 10 -7.01 -27.65 3.41
CA ALA A 10 -6.40 -27.04 2.23
C ALA A 10 -7.17 -25.78 1.78
N GLY A 11 -6.49 -24.64 1.81
CA GLY A 11 -7.06 -23.36 1.37
C GLY A 11 -8.16 -22.78 2.28
N LYS A 12 -8.39 -23.34 3.47
CA LYS A 12 -9.44 -22.86 4.42
C LYS A 12 -9.34 -21.36 4.65
N VAL A 13 -8.15 -20.87 4.99
CA VAL A 13 -7.91 -19.45 5.30
C VAL A 13 -8.17 -18.55 4.09
N ARG A 14 -7.70 -18.95 2.89
CA ARG A 14 -7.88 -18.18 1.65
C ARG A 14 -9.35 -18.09 1.22
N LYS A 15 -10.15 -19.13 1.49
CA LYS A 15 -11.60 -19.13 1.23
C LYS A 15 -12.38 -18.34 2.28
N GLN A 16 -11.92 -18.34 3.53
CA GLN A 16 -12.53 -17.60 4.62
C GLN A 16 -12.33 -16.08 4.49
N THR A 17 -11.23 -15.63 3.90
CA THR A 17 -10.98 -14.20 3.70
C THR A 17 -11.91 -13.61 2.63
N PRO A 18 -12.77 -12.63 2.97
CA PRO A 18 -13.65 -12.00 1.98
C PRO A 18 -12.82 -11.20 0.97
N LYS A 19 -13.22 -11.23 -0.30
CA LYS A 19 -12.53 -10.49 -1.36
C LYS A 19 -12.92 -9.01 -1.31
N ILE A 20 -11.96 -8.15 -0.97
CA ILE A 20 -12.12 -6.70 -1.00
C ILE A 20 -11.69 -6.17 -2.38
N PRO A 21 -12.50 -5.32 -3.05
CA PRO A 21 -12.12 -4.71 -4.33
C PRO A 21 -10.95 -3.71 -4.14
N PRO A 22 -10.07 -3.56 -5.15
CA PRO A 22 -9.01 -2.58 -5.08
C PRO A 22 -9.58 -1.16 -5.14
N LYS A 23 -8.94 -0.22 -4.43
CA LYS A 23 -9.23 1.21 -4.58
C LYS A 23 -8.79 1.70 -5.98
N PRO A 24 -9.49 2.66 -6.60
CA PRO A 24 -9.04 3.29 -7.83
C PRO A 24 -7.67 3.95 -7.63
N LYS A 25 -6.87 4.00 -8.70
CA LYS A 25 -5.55 4.63 -8.69
C LYS A 25 -5.66 6.05 -9.24
N ASP A 26 -5.39 7.04 -8.40
CA ASP A 26 -5.44 8.47 -8.78
C ASP A 26 -4.05 9.09 -8.95
N ASN A 27 -3.01 8.26 -9.06
CA ASN A 27 -1.64 8.76 -9.15
C ASN A 27 -1.40 9.50 -10.48
N PRO A 28 -0.94 10.75 -10.45
CA PRO A 28 -0.63 11.49 -11.67
C PRO A 28 0.64 10.94 -12.34
N CYS A 29 0.89 11.35 -13.57
CA CYS A 29 2.10 10.96 -14.29
C CYS A 29 3.38 11.34 -13.49
N PRO A 30 4.49 10.58 -13.64
CA PRO A 30 5.69 10.77 -12.82
C PRO A 30 6.23 12.20 -12.81
N ARG A 31 6.18 12.89 -13.95
CA ARG A 31 6.62 14.29 -14.07
C ARG A 31 5.82 15.22 -13.15
N VAL A 32 4.49 15.09 -13.12
CA VAL A 32 3.62 15.91 -12.26
C VAL A 32 3.78 15.51 -10.80
N ARG A 33 3.90 14.21 -10.50
CA ARG A 33 4.13 13.71 -9.13
C ARG A 33 5.43 14.30 -8.57
N ASN A 34 6.54 14.17 -9.28
CA ASN A 34 7.86 14.61 -8.81
C ASN A 34 7.89 16.12 -8.56
N ARG A 35 7.24 16.92 -9.42
CA ARG A 35 7.09 18.37 -9.20
C ARG A 35 6.31 18.67 -7.91
N LYS A 36 5.19 17.98 -7.65
CA LYS A 36 4.39 18.16 -6.42
C LYS A 36 5.18 17.79 -5.18
N GLU A 37 5.91 16.67 -5.20
CA GLU A 37 6.71 16.24 -4.05
C GLU A 37 7.87 17.21 -3.76
N TYR A 38 8.54 17.73 -4.79
CA TYR A 38 9.59 18.74 -4.59
C TYR A 38 9.03 20.02 -3.94
N MET A 39 7.87 20.50 -4.38
CA MET A 39 7.23 21.67 -3.77
C MET A 39 6.82 21.41 -2.31
N ARG A 40 6.30 20.21 -2.00
CA ARG A 40 6.00 19.80 -0.61
C ARG A 40 7.25 19.76 0.25
N TYR A 41 8.36 19.28 -0.29
CA TYR A 41 9.66 19.26 0.39
C TYR A 41 10.14 20.68 0.74
N LEU A 42 10.10 21.60 -0.23
CA LEU A 42 10.48 23.00 0.00
C LEU A 42 9.60 23.68 1.05
N LYS A 43 8.28 23.47 1.00
CA LYS A 43 7.35 24.01 2.01
C LYS A 43 7.69 23.50 3.41
N ARG A 44 7.98 22.20 3.53
CA ARG A 44 8.41 21.60 4.80
C ARG A 44 9.72 22.19 5.30
N LEU A 45 10.70 22.40 4.42
CA LEU A 45 11.98 23.02 4.78
C LEU A 45 11.78 24.45 5.29
N GLN A 46 10.92 25.24 4.63
CA GLN A 46 10.58 26.59 5.05
C GLN A 46 9.88 26.59 6.42
N GLU A 47 8.91 25.70 6.65
CA GLU A 47 8.25 25.55 7.95
C GLU A 47 9.25 25.21 9.06
N GLN A 48 10.22 24.33 8.80
CA GLN A 48 11.30 24.00 9.74
C GLN A 48 12.20 25.22 10.05
N SER A 49 12.49 26.06 9.06
CA SER A 49 13.29 27.28 9.27
C SER A 49 12.55 28.37 10.06
N VAL A 50 11.21 28.36 10.05
CA VAL A 50 10.38 29.33 10.79
C VAL A 50 10.16 28.88 12.25
N LEU A 51 10.18 27.58 12.51
CA LEU A 51 10.02 27.00 13.85
C LEU A 51 11.33 26.95 14.66
N ALA A 52 12.48 27.07 13.99
CA ALA A 52 13.81 27.11 14.60
C ALA A 52 14.22 28.56 14.91
#